data_AF-A0ABD0NYL7-F1
#
_entry.id   AF-A0ABD0NYL7-F1
#
_cell.length_a   1.000
_cell.length_b   1.000
_cell.length_c   1.000
_cell.angle_alpha   90.00
_cell.angle_beta   90.00
_cell.angle_gamma   90.00
#
_symmetry.space_group_name_H-M   'P 1'
#
loop_
_entity.id
_entity.type
_entity.pdbx_description
1 polymer ?
#
loop_
_entity_poly.entity_id
_entity_poly.type
_entity_poly.pdbx_seq_one_letter_code
_entity_poly.pdbx_strand_id
1 'polypeptide(L)' 'MWNGTTKVAVKTLKPGTMSPEAFLDEAQIMKRLRHDKLVQLYAVVSEEPIYIITEFMSQ' A
#
# COMPACT_ATOMS: atom_id res chain seq x y z
N MET A 1 -11.51 -8.59 0.57
CA MET A 1 -11.94 -8.04 -0.74
C MET A 1 -12.10 -6.53 -0.57
N TRP A 2 -11.33 -5.72 -1.30
CA TRP A 2 -11.52 -4.27 -1.39
C TRP A 2 -12.77 -3.98 -2.22
N ASN A 3 -13.66 -3.12 -1.70
CA ASN A 3 -15.00 -2.83 -2.25
C ASN A 3 -15.82 -4.07 -2.64
N GLY A 4 -15.60 -5.20 -1.97
CA GLY A 4 -16.32 -6.46 -2.25
C GLY A 4 -15.95 -7.16 -3.57
N THR A 5 -15.11 -6.55 -4.42
CA THR A 5 -14.83 -7.05 -5.78
C THR A 5 -13.38 -7.46 -6.00
N THR A 6 -12.43 -6.83 -5.31
CA THR A 6 -11.01 -6.96 -5.63
C THR A 6 -10.26 -7.63 -4.48
N LYS A 7 -9.57 -8.75 -4.74
CA LYS A 7 -8.69 -9.36 -3.72
C LYS A 7 -7.40 -8.55 -3.63
N VAL A 8 -7.00 -8.20 -2.40
CA VAL A 8 -5.85 -7.34 -2.13
C VAL A 8 -5.05 -7.91 -0.95
N ALA A 9 -3.76 -7.61 -0.91
CA ALA A 9 -2.94 -7.76 0.28
C ALA A 9 -2.88 -6.43 1.03
N VAL A 10 -3.01 -6.49 2.36
CA VAL A 10 -2.96 -5.31 3.23
C VAL A 10 -1.79 -5.49 4.19
N LYS A 11 -0.81 -4.58 4.13
CA LYS A 11 0.26 -4.49 5.12
C LYS A 11 -0.03 -3.34 6.07
N THR A 12 -0.11 -3.66 7.36
CA THR A 12 -0.29 -2.68 8.44
C THR A 12 1.05 -2.29 9.03
N LEU A 13 1.30 -0.99 9.13
CA LEU A 13 2.45 -0.45 9.86
C LEU A 13 2.08 -0.21 11.33
N LYS A 14 3.01 -0.45 12.23
CA LYS A 14 2.81 -0.13 13.65
C LYS A 14 2.79 1.40 13.81
N PRO A 15 1.91 1.96 14.65
CA PRO A 15 1.93 3.39 14.97
C PRO A 15 3.33 3.86 15.41
N GLY A 16 3.73 5.06 14.99
CA GLY A 16 5.04 5.63 15.29
C GLY A 16 6.24 5.03 14.55
N THR A 17 6.02 4.12 13.58
CA THR A 17 7.12 3.59 12.75
C THR A 17 7.68 4.66 11.81
N MET A 18 6.82 5.55 11.29
CA MET A 18 7.18 6.65 10.40
C MET A 18 6.11 7.74 10.45
N SER A 19 6.44 8.97 10.06
CA SER A 19 5.42 10.01 9.95
C SER A 19 4.52 9.78 8.71
N PRO A 20 3.22 10.11 8.79
CA PRO A 20 2.31 10.05 7.64
C PRO A 20 2.79 10.83 6.41
N GLU A 21 3.46 11.97 6.61
CA GLU A 21 3.95 12.83 5.53
C GLU A 21 5.09 12.15 4.76
N ALA A 22 6.09 11.62 5.47
CA ALA A 22 7.20 10.90 4.85
C ALA A 22 6.71 9.64 4.12
N PHE A 23 5.71 8.96 4.69
CA PHE A 23 5.08 7.81 4.05
C PHE A 23 4.38 8.18 2.75
N LEU A 24 3.63 9.28 2.74
CA LEU A 24 2.93 9.75 1.55
C LEU A 24 3.91 10.11 0.43
N ASP A 25 5.03 10.77 0.75
CA ASP A 25 6.07 11.10 -0.23
C ASP A 25 6.64 9.85 -0.90
N GLU A 26 7.01 8.83 -0.12
CA GLU A 26 7.48 7.55 -0.64
C GLU A 26 6.40 6.80 -1.42
N ALA A 27 5.15 6.82 -0.93
CA ALA A 27 4.01 6.17 -1.58
C ALA A 27 3.71 6.77 -2.97
N GLN A 28 3.87 8.09 -3.15
CA GLN A 28 3.72 8.72 -4.47
C GLN A 28 4.77 8.22 -5.46
N ILE A 29 6.00 8.00 -5.01
CA ILE A 29 7.06 7.42 -5.84
C ILE A 29 6.72 5.97 -6.19
N MET A 30 6.39 5.15 -5.20
CA MET A 30 6.03 3.73 -5.40
C MET A 30 4.83 3.55 -6.33
N LYS A 31 3.83 4.43 -6.26
CA LYS A 31 2.62 4.36 -7.11
C LYS A 31 2.93 4.59 -8.61
N ARG A 32 4.03 5.28 -8.93
CA ARG A 32 4.47 5.51 -10.31
C ARG A 32 5.24 4.33 -10.90
N LEU A 33 5.77 3.45 -10.06
CA LEU A 33 6.48 2.26 -10.51
C LEU A 33 5.47 1.22 -11.02
N ARG A 34 5.51 0.94 -12.32
CA ARG A 34 4.68 -0.07 -12.98
C ARG A 34 5.57 -0.97 -13.80
N HIS A 35 5.66 -2.24 -13.41
CA HIS A 35 6.49 -3.24 -14.06
C HIS A 35 6.02 -4.64 -13.66
N ASP A 36 5.99 -5.59 -14.60
CA ASP A 36 5.46 -6.95 -14.39
C ASP A 36 6.19 -7.76 -13.30
N LYS A 37 7.39 -7.32 -12.91
CA LYS A 37 8.20 -7.94 -11.84
C LYS A 37 8.17 -7.16 -10.52
N LEU A 38 7.30 -6.16 -10.38
CA LEU A 38 7.14 -5.39 -9.16
C LEU A 38 5.70 -5.53 -8.66
N VAL A 39 5.56 -5.76 -7.36
CA VAL A 39 4.24 -5.79 -6.72
C VAL A 39 3.58 -4.43 -6.84
N GLN A 40 2.39 -4.39 -7.44
CA GLN A 40 1.67 -3.14 -7.68
C GLN A 40 1.08 -2.58 -6.39
N LEU A 41 1.43 -1.33 -6.07
CA LEU A 41 0.75 -0.52 -5.06
C LEU A 41 -0.56 0.03 -5.64
N TYR A 42 -1.69 -0.32 -5.02
CA TYR A 42 -3.02 0.18 -5.42
C TYR A 42 -3.41 1.45 -4.68
N ALA A 43 -3.33 1.42 -3.35
CA ALA A 43 -3.79 2.50 -2.49
C ALA A 43 -3.05 2.50 -1.16
N VAL A 44 -3.21 3.59 -0.41
CA VAL A 44 -2.73 3.72 0.95
C VAL A 44 -3.78 4.38 1.83
N VAL A 45 -3.76 4.08 3.13
CA VAL A 45 -4.46 4.84 4.16
C VAL A 45 -3.40 5.58 4.96
N SER A 46 -3.42 6.91 4.93
CA SER A 46 -2.39 7.77 5.52
C SER A 46 -2.62 8.10 6.99
N GLU A 47 -3.81 7.85 7.52
CA GLU A 47 -4.09 7.98 8.95
C GLU A 47 -3.53 6.79 9.72
N GLU A 48 -3.05 7.02 10.94
CA GLU A 48 -2.55 5.91 11.76
C GLU A 48 -3.70 5.02 12.28
N PRO A 49 -3.57 3.69 12.20
CA PRO A 49 -2.42 2.95 11.65
C PRO A 49 -2.39 2.97 10.11
N ILE A 50 -1.21 3.25 9.55
CA ILE A 50 -1.01 3.33 8.10
C ILE A 50 -1.21 1.94 7.46
N TYR A 51 -1.97 1.92 6.37
CA TYR A 51 -2.18 0.71 5.56
C TYR A 51 -1.63 0.87 4.15
N ILE A 52 -0.97 -0.19 3.68
CA ILE A 52 -0.46 -0.33 2.31
C ILE A 52 -1.30 -1.39 1.61
N ILE A 53 -2.01 -1.01 0.55
CA ILE A 53 -2.89 -1.89 -0.22
C ILE A 53 -2.20 -2.25 -1.53
N THR A 54 -1.91 -3.54 -1.72
CA THR A 54 -1.18 -4.07 -2.88
C THR A 54 -1.97 -5.18 -3.57
N GLU A 55 -1.52 -5.58 -4.75
CA GLU A 55 -2.04 -6.78 -5.39
C GLU A 55 -1.86 -8.02 -4.51
N PHE A 56 -2.85 -8.91 -4.57
CA PHE A 56 -2.76 -10.18 -3.89
C PHE A 56 -2.08 -11.20 -4.81
N MET A 57 -0.88 -11.64 -4.44
CA MET A 57 -0.19 -12.74 -5.10
C MET A 57 -0.71 -14.07 -4.56
N SER A 58 -1.40 -14.86 -5.40
CA SER A 58 -1.68 -16.26 -5.07
C SER A 58 -0.39 -17.07 -5.15
N GLN A 59 -0.16 -17.94 -4.17
CA GLN A 59 0.94 -18.90 -4.19
C GLN A 59 0.82 -19.89 -5.35
#